data_AF-A0A8J7X821-F1
#
_entry.id   AF-A0A8J7X821-F1
#
_cell.length_a   1.000
_cell.length_b   1.000
_cell.length_c   1.000
_cell.angle_alpha   90.00
_cell.angle_beta   90.00
_cell.angle_gamma   90.00
#
_symmetry.space_group_name_H-M   'P 1'
#
loop_
_entity.id
_entity.type
_entity.pdbx_description
1 polymer ?
#
loop_
_entity_poly.entity_id
_entity_poly.type
_entity_poly.pdbx_seq_one_letter_code
_entity_poly.pdbx_strand_id
1 'polypeptide(L)'
;MAEKKAKATIEDARIAKISDLWKRKPRGLHFNDTDALIITAKAGSKKITETFYFCLKPDGTFNVDTVSHDGSHARRMRLANFLKHYKITDNVKGYNLAEGVKKLKGKSIDVVLLEDGGYIYVP
;
A
#
# COMPACT_ATOMS: atom_id res chain seq x y z
N MET A 1 -15.67 -18.48 -8.46
CA MET A 1 -14.55 -17.66 -8.96
C MET A 1 -13.26 -18.30 -8.46
N ALA A 2 -12.36 -18.70 -9.35
CA ALA A 2 -11.12 -19.36 -8.95
C ALA A 2 -10.04 -18.31 -8.61
N GLU A 3 -9.72 -18.17 -7.33
CA GLU A 3 -8.63 -17.31 -6.87
C GLU A 3 -7.30 -18.04 -7.08
N LYS A 4 -6.41 -17.48 -7.91
CA LYS A 4 -5.07 -18.06 -8.13
C LYS A 4 -4.01 -17.19 -7.46
N LYS A 5 -3.37 -17.73 -6.42
CA LYS A 5 -2.19 -17.10 -5.83
C LYS A 5 -0.98 -17.24 -6.75
N ALA A 6 -0.24 -16.15 -6.95
CA ALA A 6 0.97 -16.11 -7.75
C ALA A 6 2.00 -15.17 -7.11
N LYS A 7 3.28 -15.36 -7.46
CA LYS A 7 4.33 -14.39 -7.12
C LYS A 7 4.39 -13.29 -8.17
N ALA A 8 4.53 -12.05 -7.71
CA ALA A 8 4.74 -10.88 -8.53
C ALA A 8 6.00 -10.13 -8.08
N THR A 9 6.65 -9.44 -9.00
CA THR A 9 7.77 -8.52 -8.68
C THR A 9 7.26 -7.10 -8.74
N ILE A 10 7.56 -6.29 -7.72
CA ILE A 10 7.26 -4.86 -7.73
C ILE A 10 8.13 -4.17 -8.79
N GLU A 11 7.52 -3.63 -9.83
CA GLU A 11 8.19 -2.86 -10.88
C GLU A 11 8.29 -1.38 -10.53
N ASP A 12 7.25 -0.85 -9.86
CA ASP A 12 7.16 0.54 -9.44
C ASP A 12 6.49 0.66 -8.08
N ALA A 13 6.99 1.58 -7.27
CA ALA A 13 6.39 1.95 -5.99
C ALA A 13 6.62 3.44 -5.74
N ARG A 14 5.55 4.18 -5.48
CA ARG A 14 5.62 5.62 -5.25
C ARG A 14 4.59 6.10 -4.25
N ILE A 15 4.93 7.17 -3.55
CA ILE A 15 4.00 7.89 -2.68
C ILE A 15 3.53 9.14 -3.42
N ALA A 16 2.23 9.41 -3.37
CA ALA A 16 1.61 10.61 -3.90
C ALA A 16 0.67 11.22 -2.84
N LYS A 17 0.48 12.55 -2.88
CA LYS A 17 -0.57 13.18 -2.09
C LYS A 17 -1.93 12.86 -2.71
N ILE A 18 -2.94 12.68 -1.87
CA ILE A 18 -4.31 12.41 -2.35
C ILE A 18 -4.84 13.59 -3.18
N SER A 19 -4.42 14.82 -2.87
CA SER A 19 -4.71 16.03 -3.65
C SER A 19 -4.18 15.96 -5.09
N ASP A 20 -3.06 15.26 -5.30
CA ASP A 20 -2.43 15.14 -6.62
C ASP A 20 -3.11 14.04 -7.45
N LEU A 21 -3.67 13.03 -6.77
CA LEU A 21 -4.36 11.91 -7.42
C LEU A 21 -5.81 12.24 -7.77
N TRP A 22 -6.48 13.07 -6.96
CA TRP A 22 -7.92 13.30 -7.08
C TRP A 22 -8.26 14.77 -6.91
N LYS A 23 -8.93 15.35 -7.91
CA LYS A 23 -9.55 16.69 -7.80
C LYS A 23 -10.60 16.76 -6.68
N ARG A 24 -11.29 15.64 -6.43
CA ARG A 24 -12.23 15.47 -5.32
C ARG A 24 -12.00 14.11 -4.68
N LYS A 25 -11.75 14.10 -3.37
CA LYS A 25 -11.45 12.89 -2.59
C LYS A 25 -12.57 11.83 -2.76
N PRO A 26 -12.22 10.58 -3.13
CA PRO A 26 -13.17 9.47 -3.27
C PRO A 26 -13.99 9.24 -1.99
N ARG A 27 -15.23 8.74 -2.15
CA ARG A 27 -16.07 8.33 -1.02
C ARG A 27 -15.35 7.24 -0.21
N GLY A 28 -15.34 7.36 1.12
CA GLY A 28 -14.72 6.41 2.04
C GLY A 28 -13.29 6.76 2.50
N LEU A 29 -12.66 7.77 1.89
CA LEU A 29 -11.41 8.36 2.41
C LEU A 29 -11.73 9.50 3.36
N HIS A 30 -11.10 9.49 4.54
CA HIS A 30 -11.33 10.53 5.55
C HIS A 30 -10.42 11.73 5.30
N PHE A 31 -10.72 12.86 5.95
CA PHE A 31 -9.88 14.06 5.90
C PHE A 31 -8.41 13.74 6.24
N ASN A 32 -8.20 12.87 7.22
CA ASN A 32 -6.89 12.45 7.72
C ASN A 32 -6.15 11.42 6.84
N ASP A 33 -6.74 10.99 5.72
CA ASP A 33 -6.01 10.29 4.67
C ASP A 33 -5.44 11.35 3.73
N THR A 34 -4.12 11.53 3.71
CA THR A 34 -3.45 12.60 2.96
C THR A 34 -2.50 12.06 1.91
N ASP A 35 -2.07 10.82 2.08
CA ASP A 35 -1.04 10.17 1.29
C ASP A 35 -1.53 8.84 0.74
N ALA A 36 -0.97 8.44 -0.39
CA ALA A 36 -1.26 7.18 -1.05
C ALA A 36 0.03 6.53 -1.54
N LEU A 37 0.20 5.23 -1.26
CA LEU A 37 1.30 4.40 -1.72
C LEU A 37 0.74 3.54 -2.84
N ILE A 38 1.20 3.81 -4.04
CA ILE A 38 0.82 3.08 -5.23
C ILE A 38 1.93 2.07 -5.50
N ILE A 39 1.57 0.79 -5.54
CA ILE A 39 2.48 -0.31 -5.86
C ILE A 39 1.99 -0.98 -7.13
N THR A 40 2.86 -1.03 -8.14
CA THR A 40 2.63 -1.78 -9.36
C THR A 40 3.55 -2.99 -9.38
N ALA A 41 2.95 -4.18 -9.40
CA ALA A 41 3.65 -5.45 -9.45
C ALA A 41 3.29 -6.23 -10.72
N LYS A 42 4.25 -6.98 -11.25
CA LYS A 42 4.10 -7.80 -12.44
C LYS A 42 4.15 -9.28 -12.10
N ALA A 43 3.11 -10.00 -12.50
CA ALA A 43 3.00 -11.46 -12.38
C ALA A 43 2.91 -12.06 -13.79
N GLY A 44 4.04 -12.51 -14.33
CA GLY A 44 4.12 -12.96 -15.72
C GLY A 44 3.77 -11.84 -16.71
N SER A 45 2.69 -12.00 -17.46
CA SER A 45 2.17 -10.98 -18.39
C SER A 45 1.18 -10.00 -17.77
N LYS A 46 0.65 -10.26 -16.56
CA LYS A 46 -0.32 -9.40 -15.90
C LYS A 46 0.36 -8.36 -15.00
N LYS A 47 -0.15 -7.13 -15.02
CA LYS A 47 0.22 -6.06 -14.09
C LYS A 47 -0.90 -5.82 -13.10
N ILE A 48 -0.56 -5.69 -11.83
CA ILE A 48 -1.47 -5.43 -10.73
C ILE A 48 -1.03 -4.14 -10.07
N THR A 49 -1.96 -3.21 -9.90
CA THR A 49 -1.70 -1.95 -9.19
C THR A 49 -2.62 -1.87 -7.98
N GLU A 50 -2.02 -1.78 -6.80
CA GLU A 50 -2.73 -1.59 -5.54
C GLU A 50 -2.39 -0.21 -4.97
N THR A 51 -3.37 0.46 -4.38
CA THR A 51 -3.18 1.74 -3.69
C THR A 51 -3.50 1.61 -2.21
N PHE A 52 -2.52 1.90 -1.36
CA PHE A 52 -2.69 1.98 0.08
C PHE A 52 -2.84 3.44 0.50
N TYR A 53 -3.93 3.79 1.16
CA TYR A 53 -4.17 5.15 1.66
C TYR A 53 -3.77 5.27 3.13
N PHE A 54 -3.08 6.36 3.47
CA PHE A 54 -2.55 6.61 4.81
C PHE A 54 -2.22 8.10 5.04
N CYS A 55 -1.50 8.38 6.11
CA CYS A 55 -0.94 9.69 6.43
C CYS A 55 0.52 9.52 6.87
N LEU A 56 1.39 10.36 6.31
CA LEU A 56 2.76 10.53 6.80
C LEU A 56 2.81 11.57 7.92
N LYS A 57 3.69 11.34 8.88
CA LYS A 57 4.16 12.39 9.78
C LYS A 57 5.03 13.41 8.99
N PRO A 58 5.26 14.62 9.53
CA PRO A 58 6.07 15.64 8.86
C PRO A 58 7.50 15.19 8.51
N ASP A 59 8.05 14.24 9.26
CA ASP A 59 9.37 13.64 9.07
C ASP A 59 9.40 12.51 8.01
N GLY A 60 8.26 12.17 7.40
CA GLY A 60 8.14 11.07 6.43
C GLY A 60 7.93 9.69 7.06
N THR A 61 7.78 9.63 8.39
CA THR A 61 7.48 8.38 9.11
C THR A 61 6.02 7.98 8.93
N PHE A 62 5.77 6.68 8.77
CA PHE A 62 4.41 6.17 8.64
C PHE A 62 3.63 6.27 9.96
N ASN A 63 2.46 6.92 9.91
CA ASN A 63 1.59 7.03 11.07
C ASN A 63 0.56 5.88 11.13
N VAL A 64 0.94 4.78 11.78
CA VAL A 64 0.06 3.61 12.00
C VAL A 64 -1.11 3.99 12.90
N ASP A 65 -0.82 4.72 13.97
CA ASP A 65 -1.82 5.08 14.98
C ASP A 65 -2.67 6.24 14.45
N THR A 66 -3.97 6.12 14.61
CA THR A 66 -4.95 7.14 14.24
C THR A 66 -5.85 7.36 15.44
N VAL A 67 -6.25 8.60 15.68
CA VAL A 67 -7.20 8.96 16.75
C VAL A 67 -8.57 8.29 16.53
N SER A 68 -8.85 7.88 15.30
CA SER A 68 -10.09 7.28 14.85
C SER A 68 -9.97 5.75 14.75
N HIS A 69 -10.87 5.00 15.39
CA HIS A 69 -11.03 3.53 15.30
C HIS A 69 -11.93 3.13 14.12
N ASP A 70 -11.64 3.68 12.93
CA ASP A 70 -12.56 3.68 11.80
C ASP A 70 -11.94 2.93 10.59
N GLY A 71 -12.56 3.05 9.41
CA GLY A 71 -12.01 2.52 8.15
C GLY A 71 -10.59 3.02 7.82
N SER A 72 -10.19 4.19 8.31
CA SER A 72 -8.82 4.70 8.20
C SER A 72 -7.81 3.85 8.99
N HIS A 73 -8.20 3.35 10.16
CA HIS A 73 -7.37 2.46 10.95
C HIS A 73 -7.17 1.12 10.23
N ALA A 74 -8.25 0.54 9.70
CA ALA A 74 -8.17 -0.71 8.94
C ALA A 74 -7.24 -0.60 7.71
N ARG A 75 -7.30 0.52 6.95
CA ARG A 75 -6.39 0.75 5.81
C ARG A 75 -4.93 0.86 6.23
N ARG A 76 -4.65 1.60 7.31
CA ARG A 76 -3.28 1.74 7.84
C ARG A 76 -2.76 0.42 8.40
N MET A 77 -3.60 -0.36 9.07
CA MET A 77 -3.25 -1.70 9.53
C MET A 77 -2.97 -2.64 8.36
N ARG A 78 -3.73 -2.56 7.26
CA ARG A 78 -3.43 -3.30 6.03
C ARG A 78 -2.06 -2.94 5.48
N LEU A 79 -1.70 -1.65 5.42
CA LEU A 79 -0.35 -1.23 5.02
C LEU A 79 0.73 -1.71 6.01
N ALA A 80 0.47 -1.64 7.32
CA ALA A 80 1.38 -2.14 8.34
C ALA A 80 1.63 -3.66 8.19
N ASN A 81 0.58 -4.44 7.94
CA ASN A 81 0.67 -5.87 7.69
C ASN A 81 1.45 -6.16 6.42
N PHE A 82 1.22 -5.40 5.34
CA PHE A 82 2.00 -5.50 4.11
C PHE A 82 3.50 -5.29 4.38
N LEU A 83 3.85 -4.21 5.10
CA LEU A 83 5.24 -3.87 5.41
C LEU A 83 5.93 -4.95 6.27
N LYS A 84 5.22 -5.54 7.24
CA LYS A 84 5.74 -6.63 8.07
C LYS A 84 5.84 -7.94 7.28
N HIS A 85 4.78 -8.32 6.59
CA HIS A 85 4.69 -9.59 5.89
C HIS A 85 5.80 -9.76 4.83
N TYR A 86 6.06 -8.70 4.06
CA TYR A 86 7.11 -8.72 3.04
C TYR A 86 8.49 -8.29 3.56
N LYS A 87 8.68 -8.29 4.89
CA LYS A 87 9.95 -7.97 5.57
C LYS A 87 10.55 -6.65 5.07
N ILE A 88 9.71 -5.62 4.95
CA ILE A 88 10.15 -4.26 4.63
C ILE A 88 10.73 -3.61 5.88
N THR A 89 10.05 -3.77 7.01
CA THR A 89 10.48 -3.29 8.32
C THR A 89 9.77 -4.08 9.42
N ASP A 90 10.46 -4.34 10.52
CA ASP A 90 9.87 -4.91 11.73
C ASP A 90 9.29 -3.81 12.64
N ASN A 91 9.83 -2.59 12.56
CA ASN A 91 9.35 -1.41 13.29
C ASN A 91 8.54 -0.49 12.38
N VAL A 92 7.27 -0.81 12.17
CA VAL A 92 6.38 -0.03 11.31
C VAL A 92 6.16 1.41 11.84
N LYS A 93 6.05 1.59 13.16
CA LYS A 93 5.74 2.90 13.79
C LYS A 93 6.85 3.94 13.61
N GLY A 94 8.09 3.47 13.53
CA GLY A 94 9.28 4.32 13.32
C GLY A 94 9.82 4.27 11.90
N TYR A 95 9.12 3.63 10.96
CA TYR A 95 9.62 3.46 9.61
C TYR A 95 9.39 4.71 8.76
N ASN A 96 10.48 5.29 8.26
CA ASN A 96 10.41 6.33 7.24
C ASN A 96 9.97 5.71 5.90
N LEU A 97 8.65 5.73 5.66
CA LEU A 97 8.06 5.14 4.47
C LEU A 97 8.35 5.98 3.22
N ALA A 98 8.52 7.29 3.35
CA ALA A 98 8.89 8.19 2.25
C ALA A 98 10.25 7.81 1.64
N GLU A 99 11.24 7.46 2.47
CA GLU A 99 12.52 6.94 1.98
C GLU A 99 12.45 5.45 1.65
N GLY A 100 11.73 4.71 2.48
CA GLY A 100 11.58 3.26 2.39
C GLY A 100 10.91 2.77 1.11
N VAL A 101 10.05 3.57 0.49
CA VAL A 101 9.34 3.21 -0.75
C VAL A 101 10.29 2.86 -1.89
N LYS A 102 11.46 3.51 -1.96
CA LYS A 102 12.48 3.26 -2.99
C LYS A 102 13.02 1.83 -2.92
N LYS A 103 13.00 1.21 -1.75
CA LYS A 103 13.47 -0.16 -1.49
C LYS A 103 12.43 -1.23 -1.84
N LEU A 104 11.21 -0.85 -2.22
CA LEU A 104 10.16 -1.78 -2.59
C LEU A 104 10.35 -2.34 -4.00
N LYS A 105 10.93 -1.54 -4.91
CA LYS A 105 11.18 -1.97 -6.29
C LYS A 105 12.11 -3.19 -6.31
N GLY A 106 11.72 -4.20 -7.09
CA GLY A 106 12.43 -5.48 -7.20
C GLY A 106 12.07 -6.51 -6.13
N LYS A 107 11.29 -6.17 -5.09
CA LYS A 107 10.83 -7.18 -4.12
C LYS A 107 9.76 -8.09 -4.73
N SER A 108 9.83 -9.36 -4.36
CA SER A 108 8.80 -10.36 -4.66
C SER A 108 7.69 -10.26 -3.63
N ILE A 109 6.45 -10.18 -4.10
CA ILE A 109 5.23 -10.17 -3.29
C ILE A 109 4.25 -11.23 -3.79
N ASP A 110 3.31 -11.62 -2.95
CA ASP A 110 2.23 -12.52 -3.34
C ASP A 110 1.03 -11.70 -3.81
N VAL A 111 0.41 -12.17 -4.89
CA VAL A 111 -0.77 -11.54 -5.50
C VAL A 111 -1.84 -12.59 -5.73
N VAL A 112 -3.09 -12.17 -5.63
CA VAL A 112 -4.24 -12.98 -6.01
C VAL A 112 -4.71 -12.51 -7.37
N LEU A 113 -4.65 -13.42 -8.35
CA LEU A 113 -5.12 -13.19 -9.71
C LEU A 113 -6.60 -13.58 -9.82
N LEU A 114 -7.35 -12.70 -10.46
CA LEU A 114 -8.75 -12.88 -10.86
C LEU A 114 -8.82 -12.87 -12.40
N GLU A 115 -9.98 -13.24 -12.97
CA GLU A 115 -10.19 -13.21 -14.42
C GLU A 115 -9.99 -11.79 -14.96
N ASP A 116 -10.68 -10.81 -14.38
CA ASP A 116 -10.66 -9.40 -14.78
C ASP A 116 -9.66 -8.51 -14.03
N GLY A 117 -8.77 -9.08 -13.22
CA GLY A 117 -7.83 -8.29 -12.44
C GLY A 117 -7.02 -9.06 -11.39
N GLY A 118 -6.80 -8.42 -10.25
CA GLY A 118 -6.11 -9.00 -9.11
C GLY A 118 -5.80 -7.99 -8.03
N TYR A 119 -5.33 -8.46 -6.89
CA TYR A 119 -4.95 -7.63 -5.75
C TYR A 119 -3.68 -8.17 -5.07
N ILE A 120 -2.97 -7.29 -4.37
CA ILE A 120 -1.81 -7.70 -3.56
C ILE A 120 -2.32 -8.44 -2.32
N TYR A 121 -1.78 -9.63 -2.08
CA TYR A 121 -2.11 -10.39 -0.87
C TYR A 121 -1.48 -9.71 0.34
N VAL A 122 -2.32 -9.44 1.33
CA VAL A 122 -1.93 -8.92 2.64
C VAL A 122 -2.65 -9.76 3.68
N PRO A 123 -1.93 -10.44 4.59
CA PRO A 123 -2.55 -11.26 5.64
C PRO A 123 -3.22 -10.43 6.73
#